data_AF-N9LX20-F1
#
_entry.id   AF-N9LX20-F1
#
_cell.length_a   1.000
_cell.length_b   1.000
_cell.length_c   1.000
_cell.angle_alpha   90.00
_cell.angle_beta   90.00
_cell.angle_gamma   90.00
#
_symmetry.space_group_name_H-M   'P 1'
#
loop_
_entity.id
_entity.type
_entity.pdbx_description
1 polymer ?
#
loop_
_entity_poly.entity_id
_entity_poly.type
_entity_poly.pdbx_seq_one_letter_code
_entity_poly.pdbx_strand_id
1 'polypeptide(L)'
;MKPDYLIVLCGALLLGGCASSPTGSGQGNVSSVESGAAADAVVADAADDDSGQQYGGIKKQYVVKGCRVTIYNDGPIQMVHEKTGQPCNAPIPKDHQFSKVSKTYTQNGCKITEFSSADGTGDAVMDCSKKK
;
A
#
# COMPACT_ATOMS: atom_id res chain seq x y z
N MET A 1 29.22 -31.31 -23.83
CA MET A 1 28.81 -31.67 -25.20
C MET A 1 28.63 -30.37 -25.96
N LYS A 2 29.30 -30.25 -27.11
CA LYS A 2 29.28 -29.08 -27.99
C LYS A 2 27.96 -29.06 -28.77
N PRO A 3 27.48 -27.88 -29.15
CA PRO A 3 26.88 -27.74 -30.47
C PRO A 3 27.77 -26.88 -31.37
N ASP A 4 27.94 -27.41 -32.56
CA ASP A 4 28.77 -26.94 -33.65
C ASP A 4 28.12 -25.80 -34.45
N TYR A 5 29.01 -25.10 -35.15
CA TYR A 5 28.89 -24.05 -36.15
C TYR A 5 27.71 -24.13 -37.14
N LEU A 6 27.15 -22.95 -37.47
CA LEU A 6 26.90 -22.54 -38.86
C LEU A 6 27.14 -21.02 -39.01
N ILE A 7 28.20 -20.69 -39.76
CA ILE A 7 28.49 -19.38 -40.37
C ILE A 7 27.59 -19.23 -41.61
N VAL A 8 27.49 -17.98 -42.13
CA VAL A 8 27.01 -17.53 -43.47
C VAL A 8 25.69 -16.74 -43.32
N LEU A 9 25.55 -15.45 -43.69
CA LEU A 9 26.07 -14.71 -44.84
C LEU A 9 26.10 -13.19 -44.57
N CYS A 10 27.14 -12.54 -45.10
CA CYS A 10 27.33 -11.09 -45.20
C CYS A 10 26.20 -10.35 -45.95
N GLY A 11 26.08 -9.06 -45.64
CA GLY A 11 26.02 -8.02 -46.67
C GLY A 11 24.77 -7.15 -46.69
N ALA A 12 24.88 -5.92 -46.19
CA ALA A 12 25.03 -4.73 -47.03
C ALA A 12 24.92 -3.47 -46.16
N LEU A 13 26.01 -2.70 -46.14
CA LEU A 13 26.02 -1.29 -45.77
C LEU A 13 25.06 -0.51 -46.69
N LEU A 14 24.21 0.35 -46.12
CA LEU A 14 23.86 1.60 -46.76
C LEU A 14 23.95 2.76 -45.78
N LEU A 15 24.65 3.78 -46.27
CA LEU A 15 25.09 5.01 -45.66
C LEU A 15 23.96 6.05 -45.53
N GLY A 16 24.15 6.98 -44.61
CA GLY A 16 23.50 8.30 -44.56
C GLY A 16 22.73 8.47 -43.24
N GLY A 17 22.95 9.49 -42.41
CA GLY A 17 23.62 10.77 -42.54
C GLY A 17 22.85 11.72 -41.61
N CYS A 18 23.52 12.41 -40.69
CA CYS A 18 22.88 13.33 -39.74
C CYS A 18 22.60 14.69 -40.42
N ALA A 19 21.38 15.23 -40.28
CA ALA A 19 21.08 16.67 -40.28
C ALA A 19 19.62 16.93 -39.83
N SER A 20 19.41 18.04 -39.14
CA SER A 20 18.27 18.40 -38.28
C SER A 20 16.99 18.92 -38.99
N SER A 21 15.83 18.72 -38.31
CA SER A 21 14.54 19.46 -38.12
C SER A 21 14.06 20.58 -39.07
N PRO A 22 12.80 21.11 -38.94
CA PRO A 22 11.48 20.55 -38.58
C PRO A 22 10.38 20.91 -39.62
N THR A 23 9.16 20.35 -39.54
CA THR A 23 7.87 21.04 -39.84
C THR A 23 6.73 20.12 -39.40
N GLY A 24 5.79 20.69 -38.63
CA GLY A 24 4.75 19.95 -37.94
C GLY A 24 3.47 19.68 -38.72
N SER A 25 2.54 19.14 -37.94
CA SER A 25 1.09 19.14 -38.09
C SER A 25 0.47 18.16 -39.08
N GLY A 26 -0.10 17.11 -38.49
CA GLY A 26 -1.48 16.73 -38.79
C GLY A 26 -1.67 15.42 -39.52
N GLN A 27 -1.95 14.36 -38.78
CA GLN A 27 -2.79 13.23 -39.22
C GLN A 27 -3.36 12.62 -37.93
N GLY A 28 -4.67 12.42 -37.78
CA GLY A 28 -5.62 12.00 -38.80
C GLY A 28 -5.96 10.53 -38.54
N ASN A 29 -6.97 10.33 -37.71
CA ASN A 29 -7.66 9.10 -37.34
C ASN A 29 -7.97 8.19 -38.56
N VAL A 30 -7.73 6.87 -38.52
CA VAL A 30 -8.77 5.80 -38.38
C VAL A 30 -8.20 4.37 -38.54
N SER A 31 -8.66 3.54 -37.60
CA SER A 31 -8.74 2.08 -37.43
C SER A 31 -8.39 1.09 -38.55
N SER A 32 -7.72 0.01 -38.16
CA SER A 32 -8.22 -1.35 -38.45
C SER A 32 -7.84 -2.30 -37.31
N VAL A 33 -8.81 -3.09 -36.87
CA VAL A 33 -8.79 -3.98 -35.71
C VAL A 33 -8.68 -5.45 -36.15
N GLU A 34 -8.33 -6.29 -35.17
CA GLU A 34 -8.49 -7.75 -35.11
C GLU A 34 -7.47 -8.61 -35.91
N SER A 35 -6.98 -9.75 -35.44
CA SER A 35 -7.19 -10.55 -34.22
C SER A 35 -6.10 -11.64 -34.20
N GLY A 36 -5.70 -12.11 -33.02
CA GLY A 36 -4.82 -13.29 -32.92
C GLY A 36 -4.23 -13.49 -31.53
N ALA A 37 -4.98 -14.17 -30.66
CA ALA A 37 -4.67 -14.45 -29.27
C ALA A 37 -3.51 -15.44 -29.05
N ALA A 38 -2.75 -15.23 -27.98
CA ALA A 38 -2.27 -16.32 -27.12
C ALA A 38 -2.13 -15.76 -25.70
N ALA A 39 -3.03 -16.20 -24.82
CA ALA A 39 -3.04 -15.86 -23.41
C ALA A 39 -1.88 -16.57 -22.71
N ASP A 40 -0.98 -15.80 -22.10
CA ASP A 40 0.04 -16.32 -21.19
C ASP A 40 -0.03 -15.54 -19.87
N ALA A 41 -0.42 -16.29 -18.84
CA ALA A 41 -0.56 -15.97 -17.42
C ALA A 41 -0.50 -14.48 -16.99
N VAL A 42 -1.66 -13.85 -16.83
CA VAL A 42 -1.81 -12.78 -15.84
C VAL A 42 -1.65 -13.39 -14.45
N VAL A 43 -0.43 -13.38 -13.94
CA VAL A 43 -0.22 -13.39 -12.49
C VAL A 43 -0.82 -12.07 -12.01
N ALA A 44 -2.06 -12.13 -11.53
CA ALA A 44 -2.58 -11.13 -10.63
C ALA A 44 -1.70 -11.23 -9.38
N ASP A 45 -0.59 -10.50 -9.41
CA ASP A 45 0.21 -10.19 -8.24
C ASP A 45 -0.79 -9.58 -7.27
N ALA A 46 -1.16 -10.36 -6.26
CA ALA A 46 -1.98 -9.88 -5.17
C ALA A 46 -1.19 -8.71 -4.63
N ALA A 47 -1.66 -7.49 -4.91
CA ALA A 47 -1.04 -6.27 -4.44
C ALA A 47 -0.85 -6.46 -2.94
N ASP A 48 0.38 -6.78 -2.57
CA ASP A 48 0.82 -6.81 -1.19
C ASP A 48 0.56 -5.38 -0.75
N ASP A 49 -0.48 -5.21 0.05
CA ASP A 49 -0.98 -3.93 0.50
C ASP A 49 0.12 -3.38 1.44
N ASP A 50 1.14 -2.78 0.83
CA ASP A 50 2.37 -2.22 1.43
C ASP A 50 2.04 -1.17 2.50
N SER A 51 0.77 -0.74 2.58
CA SER A 51 0.24 0.07 3.67
C SER A 51 0.36 -0.59 5.05
N GLY A 52 0.54 -1.92 5.11
CA GLY A 52 0.72 -2.68 6.35
C GLY A 52 2.05 -2.42 7.08
N GLN A 53 3.10 -1.98 6.38
CA GLN A 53 4.41 -1.78 6.99
C GLN A 53 4.48 -0.51 7.86
N GLN A 54 3.68 0.50 7.56
CA GLN A 54 3.70 1.79 8.26
C GLN A 54 3.20 1.71 9.71
N TYR A 55 2.33 0.75 10.02
CA TYR A 55 1.61 0.70 11.30
C TYR A 55 1.93 -0.52 12.16
N GLY A 56 3.17 -1.03 12.05
CA GLY A 56 3.62 -2.19 12.80
C GLY A 56 2.89 -3.48 12.40
N GLY A 57 2.32 -3.55 11.19
CA GLY A 57 1.54 -4.68 10.69
C GLY A 57 0.07 -4.68 11.10
N ILE A 58 -0.67 -5.63 10.53
CA ILE A 58 -2.09 -5.85 10.81
C ILE A 58 -2.23 -6.68 12.09
N LYS A 59 -2.92 -6.12 13.09
CA LYS A 59 -3.27 -6.82 14.33
C LYS A 59 -4.45 -7.75 14.14
N LYS A 60 -5.47 -7.30 13.39
CA LYS A 60 -6.70 -8.06 13.12
C LYS A 60 -7.36 -7.53 11.86
N GLN A 61 -7.90 -8.43 11.05
CA GLN A 61 -8.71 -8.08 9.89
C GLN A 61 -9.96 -8.94 9.85
N TYR A 62 -11.09 -8.34 9.52
CA TYR A 62 -12.37 -9.04 9.38
C TYR A 62 -13.33 -8.27 8.47
N VAL A 63 -14.40 -8.94 8.05
CA VAL A 63 -15.40 -8.38 7.12
C VAL A 63 -16.77 -8.46 7.76
N VAL A 64 -17.51 -7.34 7.76
CA VAL A 64 -18.90 -7.29 8.24
C VAL A 64 -19.74 -6.58 7.20
N LYS A 65 -20.74 -7.28 6.64
CA LYS A 65 -21.68 -6.72 5.64
C LYS A 65 -20.95 -6.05 4.45
N GLY A 66 -19.86 -6.65 3.97
CA GLY A 66 -19.05 -6.12 2.87
C GLY A 66 -18.09 -4.98 3.26
N CYS A 67 -18.04 -4.59 4.53
CA CYS A 67 -17.07 -3.64 5.07
C CYS A 67 -15.87 -4.40 5.65
N ARG A 68 -14.70 -4.26 5.01
CA ARG A 68 -13.42 -4.77 5.50
C ARG A 68 -12.87 -3.82 6.55
N VAL A 69 -12.71 -4.35 7.75
CA VAL A 69 -12.11 -3.65 8.89
C VAL A 69 -10.69 -4.16 9.09
N THR A 70 -9.72 -3.27 8.97
CA THR A 70 -8.31 -3.54 9.25
C THR A 70 -7.91 -2.78 10.51
N ILE A 71 -7.49 -3.51 11.53
CA ILE A 71 -6.95 -2.99 12.78
C ILE A 71 -5.45 -3.19 12.73
N TYR A 72 -4.68 -2.11 12.74
CA TYR A 72 -3.22 -2.17 12.78
C TYR A 72 -2.69 -2.20 14.22
N ASN A 73 -1.41 -2.56 14.39
CA ASN A 73 -0.77 -2.54 15.70
C ASN A 73 -0.59 -1.12 16.23
N ASP A 74 -0.06 -0.23 15.41
CA ASP A 74 0.32 1.14 15.78
C ASP A 74 -0.32 2.18 14.84
N GLY A 75 -1.49 1.85 14.29
CA GLY A 75 -2.18 2.64 13.28
C GLY A 75 -3.68 2.79 13.52
N PRO A 76 -4.33 3.70 12.78
CA PRO A 76 -5.76 3.93 12.89
C PRO A 76 -6.55 2.70 12.41
N ILE A 77 -7.80 2.55 12.79
CA ILE A 77 -8.64 1.50 12.21
C ILE A 77 -9.07 1.95 10.81
N GLN A 78 -8.81 1.13 9.81
CA GLN A 78 -9.31 1.35 8.45
C GLN A 78 -10.59 0.56 8.22
N MET A 79 -11.61 1.21 7.65
CA MET A 79 -12.87 0.58 7.28
C MET A 79 -13.25 0.95 5.86
N VAL A 80 -13.19 -0.03 4.95
CA VAL A 80 -13.50 0.19 3.53
C VAL A 80 -14.34 -0.93 2.97
N HIS A 81 -15.27 -0.61 2.07
CA HIS A 81 -16.12 -1.60 1.44
C HIS A 81 -15.30 -2.42 0.44
N GLU A 82 -15.33 -3.74 0.54
CA GLU A 82 -14.39 -4.64 -0.15
C GLU A 82 -14.36 -4.47 -1.67
N LYS A 83 -15.53 -4.17 -2.26
CA LYS A 83 -15.68 -4.06 -3.72
C LYS A 83 -15.43 -2.66 -4.27
N THR A 84 -15.68 -1.63 -3.45
CA THR A 84 -15.70 -0.23 -3.93
C THR A 84 -14.55 0.58 -3.37
N GLY A 85 -13.86 0.09 -2.33
CA GLY A 85 -12.84 0.83 -1.61
C GLY A 85 -13.37 2.06 -0.85
N GLN A 86 -14.67 2.32 -0.89
CA GLN A 86 -15.27 3.49 -0.25
C GLN A 86 -15.33 3.30 1.27
N PRO A 87 -15.21 4.39 2.06
CA PRO A 87 -15.36 4.32 3.51
C PRO A 87 -16.69 3.69 3.90
N CYS A 88 -16.67 2.84 4.92
CA CYS A 88 -17.87 2.22 5.48
C CYS A 88 -17.78 2.18 7.01
N ASN A 89 -18.92 2.02 7.67
CA ASN A 89 -18.98 1.87 9.12
C ASN A 89 -19.28 0.43 9.49
N ALA A 90 -18.46 -0.12 10.39
CA ALA A 90 -18.62 -1.46 10.94
C ALA A 90 -18.38 -1.44 12.46
N PRO A 91 -18.99 -2.39 13.20
CA PRO A 91 -18.80 -2.49 14.64
C PRO A 91 -17.36 -2.88 14.97
N ILE A 92 -16.71 -2.08 15.83
CA ILE A 92 -15.36 -2.34 16.35
C ILE A 92 -15.45 -3.27 17.57
N PRO A 93 -14.57 -4.28 17.70
CA PRO A 93 -14.51 -5.13 18.89
C PRO A 93 -14.35 -4.30 20.16
N LYS A 94 -15.12 -4.65 21.20
CA LYS A 94 -15.13 -3.90 22.48
C LYS A 94 -13.81 -3.97 23.24
N ASP A 95 -13.02 -5.01 22.97
CA ASP A 95 -11.69 -5.25 23.53
C ASP A 95 -10.58 -4.50 22.77
N HIS A 96 -10.92 -3.75 21.71
CA HIS A 96 -9.95 -2.92 21.01
C HIS A 96 -9.58 -1.69 21.85
N GLN A 97 -8.33 -1.62 22.26
CA GLN A 97 -7.75 -0.44 22.92
C GLN A 97 -7.27 0.54 21.84
N PHE A 98 -7.91 1.72 21.79
CA PHE A 98 -7.55 2.81 20.87
C PHE A 98 -6.25 3.53 21.27
N SER A 99 -5.92 3.49 22.55
CA SER A 99 -4.72 4.09 23.10
C SER A 99 -3.90 3.01 23.82
N LYS A 100 -2.57 3.08 23.67
CA LYS A 100 -1.63 2.21 24.38
C LYS A 100 -0.95 3.00 25.48
N VAL A 101 -0.73 2.39 26.64
CA VAL A 101 0.10 3.02 27.67
C VAL A 101 1.52 3.12 27.14
N SER A 102 2.01 4.35 26.96
CA SER A 102 3.38 4.62 26.50
C SER A 102 4.35 4.60 27.69
N LYS A 103 3.95 5.21 28.80
CA LYS A 103 4.78 5.31 30.00
C LYS A 103 3.94 5.41 31.26
N THR A 104 4.46 4.89 32.35
CA THR A 104 3.92 5.14 33.69
C THR A 104 5.07 5.54 34.61
N TYR A 105 4.94 6.65 35.32
CA TYR A 105 5.94 7.13 36.26
C TYR A 105 5.30 7.89 37.42
N THR A 106 6.09 8.13 38.47
CA THR A 106 5.65 8.93 39.63
C THR A 106 6.29 10.30 39.55
N GLN A 107 5.49 11.36 39.66
CA GLN A 107 5.95 12.73 39.75
C GLN A 107 5.18 13.44 40.88
N ASN A 108 5.91 14.09 41.79
CA ASN A 108 5.33 14.85 42.91
C ASN A 108 4.33 14.04 43.77
N GLY A 109 4.58 12.73 43.93
CA GLY A 109 3.72 11.81 44.67
C GLY A 109 2.46 11.34 43.92
N CYS A 110 2.29 11.74 42.66
CA CYS A 110 1.20 11.29 41.80
C CYS A 110 1.71 10.31 40.73
N LYS A 111 0.92 9.28 40.42
CA LYS A 111 1.17 8.35 39.32
C LYS A 111 0.65 8.97 38.02
N ILE A 112 1.55 9.26 37.09
CA ILE A 112 1.23 9.74 35.75
C ILE A 112 1.29 8.54 34.81
N THR A 113 0.24 8.36 34.01
CA THR A 113 0.14 7.33 32.98
C THR A 113 -0.05 8.04 31.65
N GLU A 114 0.96 7.98 30.79
CA GLU A 114 0.92 8.52 29.43
C GLU A 114 0.41 7.45 28.47
N PHE A 115 -0.36 7.89 27.49
CA PHE A 115 -0.95 7.07 26.45
C PHE A 115 -0.51 7.61 25.09
N SER A 116 -0.21 6.71 24.17
CA SER A 116 0.05 7.01 22.76
C SER A 116 -1.10 6.48 21.92
N SER A 117 -1.69 7.35 21.11
CA SER A 117 -2.67 7.01 20.09
C SER A 117 -2.01 6.85 18.72
N ALA A 118 -2.69 6.16 17.81
CA ALA A 118 -2.20 5.92 16.45
C ALA A 118 -2.04 7.18 15.59
N ASP A 119 -2.75 8.26 15.92
CA ASP A 119 -2.65 9.56 15.25
C ASP A 119 -1.51 10.44 15.81
N GLY A 120 -0.71 9.91 16.74
CA GLY A 120 0.37 10.63 17.41
C GLY A 120 -0.12 11.61 18.49
N THR A 121 -1.43 11.72 18.74
CA THR A 121 -1.90 12.44 19.92
C THR A 121 -1.63 11.61 21.17
N GLY A 122 -1.00 12.26 22.15
CA GLY A 122 -0.75 11.69 23.46
C GLY A 122 -1.79 12.19 24.46
N ASP A 123 -2.25 11.31 25.35
CA ASP A 123 -3.04 11.68 26.52
C ASP A 123 -2.27 11.30 27.79
N ALA A 124 -2.54 11.95 28.91
CA ALA A 124 -1.93 11.64 30.19
C ALA A 124 -2.94 11.72 31.33
N VAL A 125 -3.05 10.64 32.08
CA VAL A 125 -3.89 10.59 33.29
C VAL A 125 -3.00 10.67 34.52
N MET A 126 -3.33 11.61 35.41
CA MET A 126 -2.65 11.79 36.69
C MET A 126 -3.52 11.27 37.84
N ASP A 127 -2.99 10.31 38.61
CA ASP A 127 -3.61 9.76 39.82
C ASP A 127 -2.79 10.18 41.05
N CYS A 128 -3.33 11.11 41.84
CA CYS A 128 -2.73 11.59 43.08
C CYS A 128 -3.30 10.92 44.34
N SER A 129 -4.11 9.85 44.21
CA SER A 129 -4.81 9.23 45.35
C SER A 129 -3.87 8.68 46.43
N LYS A 130 -2.59 8.47 46.09
CA LYS A 130 -1.54 8.01 47.02
C LYS A 130 -0.62 9.12 47.52
N LYS A 131 -0.88 10.37 47.14
CA LYS A 131 -0.12 11.53 47.62
C LYS A 131 -0.50 11.79 49.08
N LYS A 132 0.45 11.53 49.98
CA LYS A 132 0.34 11.87 51.40
C LYS A 132 0.71 13.33 51.65
#